data_AF-A0A7W3R8V5-F1
#
_entry.id   AF-A0A7W3R8V5-F1
#
_cell.length_a   1.000
_cell.length_b   1.000
_cell.length_c   1.000
_cell.angle_alpha   90.00
_cell.angle_beta   90.00
_cell.angle_gamma   90.00
#
_symmetry.space_group_name_H-M   'P 1'
#
loop_
_entity.id
_entity.type
_entity.pdbx_description
1 polymer ?
#
loop_
_entity_poly.entity_id
_entity_poly.type
_entity_poly.pdbx_seq_one_letter_code
_entity_poly.pdbx_strand_id
1 'polypeptide(L)'
;MTPEQRSLRARIAVNTSWANTRDRAARTANGTAASPASLSYWEKRVDPDGVMDERTRALAAENARKAHYQRMALKSVQARAEKRRTA
;
A
#
# COMPACT_ATOMS: atom_id res chain seq x y z
N MET A 1 16.38 -11.71 -28.43
CA MET A 1 16.42 -11.79 -26.96
C MET A 1 15.32 -12.74 -26.49
N THR A 2 15.68 -13.82 -25.81
CA THR A 2 14.73 -14.82 -25.28
C THR A 2 13.97 -14.29 -24.05
N PRO A 3 12.85 -14.92 -23.63
CA PRO A 3 12.16 -14.55 -22.39
C PRO A 3 13.06 -14.61 -21.14
N GLU A 4 13.93 -15.62 -21.05
CA GLU A 4 14.89 -15.78 -19.95
C GLU A 4 15.93 -14.66 -19.92
N GLN A 5 16.50 -14.33 -21.09
CA GLN A 5 17.44 -13.21 -21.22
C GLN A 5 16.80 -11.87 -20.86
N ARG A 6 15.52 -11.67 -21.22
CA ARG A 6 14.75 -10.47 -20.83
C ARG A 6 14.56 -10.39 -19.31
N SER A 7 14.21 -11.51 -18.68
CA SER A 7 14.05 -11.61 -17.22
C SER A 7 15.36 -11.33 -16.49
N LEU A 8 16.47 -11.93 -16.94
CA LEU A 8 17.79 -11.69 -16.37
C LEU A 8 18.21 -10.22 -16.49
N ARG A 9 18.03 -9.60 -17.66
CA ARG A 9 18.32 -8.19 -17.88
C ARG A 9 17.51 -7.27 -16.96
N ALA A 10 16.22 -7.56 -16.75
CA ALA A 10 15.38 -6.80 -15.83
C ALA A 10 15.86 -6.90 -14.38
N ARG A 11 16.25 -8.09 -13.91
CA ARG A 11 16.80 -8.30 -12.56
C ARG A 11 18.11 -7.52 -12.36
N ILE A 12 19.01 -7.56 -13.34
CA ILE A 12 20.26 -6.78 -13.31
C ILE A 12 19.93 -5.29 -13.15
N ALA A 13 19.03 -4.76 -14.00
CA ALA A 13 18.63 -3.35 -13.93
C ALA A 13 18.05 -2.95 -12.57
N VAL A 14 17.17 -3.77 -11.98
CA VAL A 14 16.57 -3.52 -10.66
C VAL A 14 17.64 -3.49 -9.57
N ASN A 15 18.52 -4.49 -9.53
CA ASN A 15 19.59 -4.56 -8.52
C ASN A 15 20.56 -3.38 -8.64
N THR A 16 20.99 -3.03 -9.86
CA THR A 16 21.81 -1.84 -10.10
C THR A 16 21.10 -0.56 -9.65
N SER A 17 19.81 -0.43 -9.95
CA SER A 17 19.03 0.75 -9.56
C SER A 17 18.95 0.91 -8.04
N TRP A 18 18.76 -0.19 -7.30
CA TRP A 18 18.75 -0.17 -5.84
C TRP A 18 20.13 0.06 -5.22
N ALA A 19 21.20 -0.47 -5.83
CA ALA A 19 22.57 -0.19 -5.39
C ALA A 19 22.91 1.31 -5.47
N ASN A 20 22.39 2.00 -6.49
CA ASN A 20 22.60 3.43 -6.68
C ASN A 20 21.64 4.31 -5.84
N THR A 21 20.68 3.73 -5.14
CA THR A 21 19.71 4.49 -4.32
C THR A 21 20.27 4.72 -2.91
N ARG A 22 20.77 5.93 -2.67
CA ARG A 22 21.32 6.33 -1.36
C ARG A 22 20.24 6.47 -0.28
N ASP A 23 19.10 7.04 -0.65
CA ASP A 23 17.93 7.15 0.23
C ASP A 23 16.77 6.33 -0.34
N ARG A 24 16.49 5.18 0.29
CA ARG A 24 15.42 4.27 -0.12
C ARG A 24 14.04 4.79 0.27
N ALA A 25 13.94 5.55 1.36
CA ALA A 25 12.67 6.11 1.82
C ALA A 25 12.21 7.22 0.86
N ALA A 26 13.12 8.12 0.47
CA ALA A 26 12.82 9.17 -0.51
C ALA A 26 12.37 8.60 -1.86
N ARG A 27 13.00 7.52 -2.33
CA ARG A 27 12.63 6.88 -3.60
C ARG A 27 11.19 6.36 -3.62
N THR A 28 10.66 5.90 -2.49
CA THR A 28 9.30 5.33 -2.38
C THR A 28 8.29 6.28 -1.74
N ALA A 29 8.72 7.47 -1.28
CA ALA A 29 7.91 8.40 -0.50
C ALA A 29 6.57 8.74 -1.16
N ASN A 30 6.57 9.09 -2.46
CA ASN A 30 5.34 9.43 -3.19
C ASN A 30 4.35 8.25 -3.24
N GLY A 31 4.85 7.04 -3.46
CA GLY A 31 4.02 5.83 -3.46
C GLY A 31 3.45 5.54 -2.08
N THR A 32 4.28 5.67 -1.04
CA THR A 32 3.86 5.48 0.35
C THR A 32 2.81 6.51 0.76
N ALA A 33 3.01 7.78 0.43
CA ALA A 33 2.09 8.88 0.73
C ALA A 33 0.73 8.72 0.04
N ALA A 34 0.71 8.14 -1.17
CA ALA A 34 -0.51 7.84 -1.92
C ALA A 34 -1.14 6.48 -1.58
N SER A 35 -0.63 5.77 -0.57
CA SER A 35 -1.10 4.44 -0.19
C SER A 35 -1.96 4.45 1.09
N PRO A 36 -2.75 3.38 1.32
CA PRO A 36 -3.43 3.13 2.59
C PRO A 36 -2.56 3.17 3.86
N ALA A 37 -1.23 3.10 3.73
CA ALA A 37 -0.33 3.22 4.87
C ALA A 37 -0.24 4.66 5.41
N SER A 38 -0.41 5.66 4.53
CA SER A 38 -0.40 7.07 4.89
C SER A 38 -1.73 7.50 5.50
N LEU A 39 -1.71 8.36 6.53
CA LEU A 39 -2.95 8.94 7.08
C LEU A 39 -3.55 9.97 6.12
N SER A 40 -2.73 10.74 5.42
CA SER A 40 -3.18 11.78 4.46
C SER A 40 -3.96 11.20 3.28
N TYR A 41 -3.71 9.93 2.93
CA TYR A 41 -4.51 9.19 1.96
C TYR A 41 -5.96 9.02 2.42
N TRP A 42 -6.16 8.80 3.73
CA TRP A 42 -7.47 8.65 4.33
C TRP A 42 -8.14 9.99 4.56
N GLU A 43 -7.42 11.00 5.02
CA GLU A 43 -7.93 12.37 5.20
C GLU A 43 -8.61 12.89 3.93
N LYS A 44 -7.93 12.79 2.77
CA LYS A 44 -8.49 13.19 1.47
C LYS A 44 -9.72 12.39 1.04
N ARG A 45 -9.91 11.18 1.57
CA ARG A 45 -11.04 10.31 1.22
C ARG A 45 -12.23 10.52 2.16
N VAL A 46 -11.98 10.78 3.44
CA VAL A 46 -13.05 11.03 4.43
C VAL A 46 -13.55 12.48 4.38
N ASP A 47 -12.70 13.40 3.92
CA ASP A 47 -13.02 14.82 3.80
C ASP A 47 -12.45 15.39 2.47
N PRO A 48 -13.04 15.05 1.32
CA PRO A 48 -12.56 15.53 0.02
C PRO A 48 -12.67 17.05 -0.15
N ASP A 49 -13.69 17.65 0.45
CA ASP A 49 -14.00 19.08 0.35
C ASP A 49 -13.35 19.91 1.47
N GLY A 50 -12.69 19.27 2.44
CA GLY A 50 -11.95 19.95 3.50
C GLY A 50 -12.85 20.66 4.53
N VAL A 51 -14.09 20.21 4.70
CA VAL A 51 -15.10 20.87 5.55
C VAL A 51 -14.97 20.51 7.03
N MET A 52 -14.29 19.39 7.34
CA MET A 52 -14.10 18.97 8.73
C MET A 52 -12.98 19.77 9.40
N ASP A 53 -13.12 20.00 10.71
CA ASP A 53 -12.00 20.44 11.52
C ASP A 53 -10.88 19.38 11.54
N GLU A 54 -9.65 19.83 11.78
CA GLU A 54 -8.46 18.97 11.72
C GLU A 54 -8.55 17.75 12.63
N ARG A 55 -9.07 17.92 13.86
CA ARG A 55 -9.16 16.83 14.83
C ARG A 55 -10.19 15.80 14.39
N THR A 56 -11.38 16.25 13.97
CA THR A 56 -12.43 15.35 13.49
C THR A 56 -12.00 14.62 12.22
N ARG A 57 -11.33 15.31 11.29
CA ARG A 57 -10.77 14.70 10.07
C ARG A 57 -9.73 13.62 10.40
N ALA A 58 -8.81 13.89 11.33
CA ALA A 58 -7.80 12.92 11.75
C ALA A 58 -8.42 11.66 12.36
N LEU A 59 -9.41 11.82 13.26
CA LEU A 59 -10.14 10.70 13.86
C LEU A 59 -10.91 9.88 12.81
N ALA A 60 -11.58 10.56 11.86
CA ALA A 60 -12.26 9.90 10.76
C ALA A 60 -11.28 9.12 9.86
N ALA A 61 -10.13 9.71 9.54
CA ALA A 61 -9.08 9.09 8.75
C ALA A 61 -8.50 7.84 9.44
N GLU A 62 -8.26 7.90 10.74
CA GLU A 62 -7.81 6.74 11.53
C GLU A 62 -8.82 5.60 11.51
N ASN A 63 -10.10 5.92 11.68
CA ASN A 63 -11.17 4.93 11.64
C ASN A 63 -11.29 4.29 10.25
N ALA A 64 -11.20 5.09 9.19
CA ALA A 64 -11.20 4.59 7.81
C ALA A 64 -10.01 3.65 7.54
N ARG A 65 -8.82 4.01 8.03
CA ARG A 65 -7.61 3.17 7.98
C ARG A 65 -7.83 1.83 8.68
N LYS A 66 -8.30 1.86 9.93
CA LYS A 66 -8.57 0.64 10.72
C LYS A 66 -9.58 -0.27 9.99
N ALA A 67 -10.68 0.30 9.52
CA ALA A 67 -11.71 -0.44 8.79
C ALA A 67 -11.19 -1.08 7.49
N HIS A 68 -10.26 -0.42 6.79
CA HIS A 68 -9.63 -0.99 5.59
C HIS A 68 -8.81 -2.25 5.90
N TYR A 69 -7.90 -2.17 6.88
CA TYR A 69 -7.06 -3.30 7.26
C TYR A 69 -7.88 -4.45 7.87
N GLN A 70 -8.92 -4.13 8.65
CA GLN A 70 -9.86 -5.13 9.16
C GLN A 70 -10.60 -5.86 8.05
N ARG A 71 -11.07 -5.16 7.01
CA ARG A 71 -11.68 -5.80 5.83
C ARG A 71 -10.71 -6.72 5.10
N MET A 72 -9.44 -6.34 4.96
CA MET A 72 -8.43 -7.21 4.36
C MET A 72 -8.17 -8.46 5.21
N ALA A 73 -8.07 -8.30 6.53
CA ALA A 73 -7.89 -9.41 7.45
C ALA A 73 -9.08 -10.39 7.39
N LEU A 74 -10.32 -9.88 7.37
CA LEU A 74 -11.53 -10.69 7.24
C LEU A 74 -11.50 -11.51 5.93
N LYS A 75 -11.20 -10.88 4.79
CA LYS A 75 -11.07 -11.57 3.50
C LYS A 75 -10.01 -12.67 3.53
N SER A 76 -8.88 -12.41 4.20
CA SER A 76 -7.81 -13.41 4.36
C SER A 76 -8.27 -14.63 5.18
N VAL A 77 -9.01 -14.40 6.27
CA VAL A 77 -9.58 -15.48 7.09
C VAL A 77 -10.59 -16.30 6.28
N GLN A 78 -11.49 -15.64 5.55
CA GLN A 78 -12.48 -16.30 4.68
C GLN A 78 -11.82 -17.17 3.62
N ALA A 79 -10.80 -16.65 2.92
CA ALA A 79 -10.06 -17.40 1.90
C ALA A 79 -9.36 -18.64 2.47
N ARG A 80 -8.77 -18.54 3.66
CA ARG A 80 -8.14 -19.68 4.35
C ARG A 80 -9.17 -20.71 4.81
N ALA A 81 -10.33 -20.26 5.27
CA ALA A 81 -11.43 -21.15 5.64
C ALA A 81 -11.92 -21.94 4.43
N GLU A 82 -12.11 -21.27 3.29
CA GLU A 82 -12.54 -21.94 2.06
C GLU A 82 -11.54 -22.99 1.59
N LYS A 83 -10.24 -22.64 1.56
CA LYS A 83 -9.19 -23.59 1.18
C LYS A 83 -9.19 -24.86 2.03
N ARG A 84 -9.52 -24.75 3.33
CA ARG A 84 -9.65 -25.91 4.24
C ARG A 84 -10.93 -26.72 4.02
N ARG A 85 -11.99 -26.13 3.46
CA ARG A 85 -13.22 -26.85 3.12
C ARG A 85 -13.07 -27.65 1.82
N THR A 86 -12.28 -27.12 0.89
CA THR A 86 -12.07 -27.71 -0.44
C THR A 86 -10.87 -28.65 -0.54
N ALA A 87 -10.07 -28.75 0.53
CA ALA A 87 -8.92 -29.65 0.65
C ALA A 87 -9.32 -30.89 1.45
#